data_AF-A0A959LK85-F1
#
_entry.id   AF-A0A959LK85-F1
#
_cell.length_a   1.000
_cell.length_b   1.000
_cell.length_c   1.000
_cell.angle_alpha   90.00
_cell.angle_beta   90.00
_cell.angle_gamma   90.00
#
_symmetry.space_group_name_H-M   'P 1'
#
loop_
_entity.id
_entity.type
_entity.pdbx_description
1 polymer ?
#
loop_
_entity_poly.entity_id
_entity_poly.type
_entity_poly.pdbx_seq_one_letter_code
_entity_poly.pdbx_strand_id
1 'polypeptide(L)' 'MNKLLYLVCCLVLFTSCGNETYTCSCKHADGKEIAGYKIEAAKKSTASFECNQKGLKFSGAEYKDVKCELE' A
#
# COMPACT_ATOMS: atom_id res chain seq x y z
N MET A 1 -42.02 -27.08 5.93
CA MET A 1 -41.35 -26.78 7.22
C MET A 1 -39.85 -26.72 6.92
N ASN A 2 -39.33 -25.63 6.36
CA ASN A 2 -38.89 -24.40 7.03
C ASN A 2 -38.15 -24.62 8.36
N LYS A 3 -36.93 -24.04 8.42
CA LYS A 3 -36.02 -23.84 9.56
C LYS A 3 -34.91 -24.88 9.72
N LEU A 4 -33.83 -24.70 8.96
CA LEU A 4 -32.49 -24.57 9.54
C LEU A 4 -31.48 -23.94 8.53
N LEU A 5 -31.96 -23.02 7.68
CA LEU A 5 -31.14 -21.86 7.31
C LEU A 5 -30.89 -21.08 8.61
N TYR A 6 -29.75 -20.43 8.75
CA TYR A 6 -29.32 -19.65 9.92
C TYR A 6 -28.67 -20.45 11.04
N LEU A 7 -27.53 -21.07 10.79
CA LEU A 7 -26.51 -21.11 11.84
C LEU A 7 -25.13 -20.91 11.21
N VAL A 8 -24.46 -19.86 11.71
CA VAL A 8 -23.06 -19.49 11.44
C VAL A 8 -22.80 -18.70 10.14
N CYS A 9 -23.65 -17.72 9.84
CA CYS A 9 -23.29 -16.53 9.03
C CYS A 9 -22.77 -15.40 9.96
N CYS A 10 -21.90 -15.73 10.92
CA CYS A 10 -21.48 -14.83 12.00
C CYS A 10 -19.98 -14.92 12.34
N LEU A 11 -19.10 -15.12 11.35
CA LEU A 11 -17.65 -15.07 11.56
C LEU A 11 -16.87 -14.27 10.50
N VAL A 12 -17.54 -13.47 9.67
CA VAL A 12 -16.88 -12.66 8.62
C VAL A 12 -16.97 -11.15 8.88
N LEU A 13 -17.01 -10.73 10.15
CA LEU A 13 -17.17 -9.31 10.51
C LEU A 13 -16.07 -8.73 11.41
N PHE A 14 -14.86 -9.30 11.39
CA PHE A 14 -13.71 -8.75 12.15
C PHE A 14 -12.44 -8.48 11.33
N THR A 15 -12.58 -8.15 10.04
CA THR A 15 -11.44 -7.59 9.27
C THR A 15 -11.86 -6.39 8.42
N SER A 16 -12.69 -5.50 8.95
CA SER A 16 -12.78 -4.13 8.42
C SER A 16 -11.96 -3.18 9.29
N CYS A 17 -10.68 -3.49 9.49
CA CYS A 17 -9.72 -2.39 9.59
C CYS A 17 -9.64 -1.84 8.16
N GLY A 18 -10.34 -0.72 7.90
CA GLY A 18 -10.40 -0.11 6.59
C GLY A 18 -9.00 0.26 6.13
N ASN A 19 -8.39 -0.63 5.35
CA ASN A 19 -7.15 -0.32 4.66
C ASN A 19 -7.49 0.66 3.55
N GLU A 20 -6.76 1.77 3.53
CA GLU A 20 -6.80 2.70 2.41
C GLU A 20 -5.72 2.30 1.43
N THR A 21 -5.98 2.52 0.14
CA THR A 21 -4.97 2.36 -0.90
C THR A 21 -4.24 3.69 -1.08
N TYR A 22 -2.95 3.67 -0.84
CA TYR A 22 -2.04 4.78 -1.11
C TYR A 22 -1.18 4.47 -2.34
N THR A 23 -0.75 5.50 -3.06
CA THR A 23 0.15 5.34 -4.21
C THR A 23 1.55 5.82 -3.82
N CYS A 24 2.54 4.95 -3.93
CA CYS A 24 3.94 5.30 -3.74
C CYS A 24 4.59 5.49 -5.11
N SER A 25 5.01 6.71 -5.40
CA SER A 25 5.54 7.09 -6.72
C SER A 25 7.01 7.42 -6.60
N CYS A 26 7.83 6.68 -7.33
CA CYS A 26 9.28 6.82 -7.39
C CYS A 26 9.66 7.59 -8.64
N LYS A 27 10.17 8.81 -8.46
CA LYS A 27 10.48 9.76 -9.54
C LYS A 27 11.95 10.15 -9.48
N HIS A 28 12.56 10.37 -10.64
CA HIS A 28 13.86 11.04 -10.71
C HIS A 28 13.73 12.51 -10.32
N ALA A 29 14.86 13.19 -10.09
CA ALA A 29 14.92 14.63 -9.84
C ALA A 29 14.28 15.49 -10.96
N ASP A 30 14.22 15.00 -12.20
CA ASP A 30 13.51 15.65 -13.31
C ASP A 30 11.98 15.48 -13.28
N GLY A 31 11.46 14.72 -12.30
CA GLY A 31 10.03 14.48 -12.10
C GLY A 31 9.48 13.29 -12.89
N LYS A 32 10.28 12.64 -13.74
CA LYS A 32 9.87 11.43 -14.46
C LYS A 32 9.69 10.26 -13.49
N GLU A 33 8.49 9.70 -13.49
CA GLU A 33 8.18 8.46 -12.78
C GLU A 33 8.87 7.26 -13.42
N ILE A 34 9.50 6.44 -12.58
CA ILE A 34 10.13 5.18 -12.99
C ILE A 34 9.47 3.95 -12.38
N ALA A 35 8.73 4.14 -11.28
CA ALA A 35 7.94 3.08 -10.66
C ALA A 35 6.82 3.67 -9.81
N GLY A 36 5.65 3.02 -9.85
CA GLY A 36 4.51 3.30 -8.98
C GLY A 36 4.06 2.02 -8.28
N TYR A 37 3.88 2.08 -6.96
CA TYR A 37 3.41 0.95 -6.15
C TYR A 37 2.12 1.30 -5.43
N LYS A 38 1.11 0.43 -5.54
CA LYS A 38 -0.08 0.53 -4.70
C LYS A 38 0.20 -0.12 -3.34
N ILE A 39 -0.08 0.60 -2.27
CA ILE A 39 0.13 0.16 -0.90
C ILE A 39 -1.21 0.17 -0.19
N GLU A 40 -1.64 -0.99 0.28
CA GLU A 40 -2.85 -1.12 1.11
C GLU A 40 -2.45 -1.09 2.58
N ALA A 41 -2.81 -0.02 3.28
CA ALA A 41 -2.44 0.13 4.69
C ALA A 41 -3.57 0.79 5.49
N ALA A 42 -3.68 0.39 6.76
CA ALA A 42 -4.65 0.99 7.69
C ALA A 42 -4.31 2.43 8.10
N LYS A 43 -3.08 2.88 7.86
CA LYS A 43 -2.59 4.22 8.22
C LYS A 43 -1.58 4.72 7.19
N LYS A 44 -1.63 6.03 6.91
CA LYS A 44 -0.65 6.73 6.06
C LYS A 44 0.80 6.50 6.50
N SER A 45 1.09 6.44 7.81
CA SER A 45 2.44 6.20 8.31
C SER A 45 2.98 4.82 7.95
N THR A 46 2.13 3.79 8.01
CA THR A 46 2.46 2.43 7.55
C THR A 46 2.72 2.41 6.05
N ALA A 47 1.88 3.10 5.27
CA ALA A 47 2.09 3.24 3.83
C ALA A 47 3.39 3.99 3.49
N SER A 48 3.72 5.07 4.22
CA SER A 48 4.98 5.78 4.04
C SER A 48 6.20 4.91 4.39
N PHE A 49 6.12 4.09 5.43
CA PHE A 49 7.20 3.18 5.78
C PHE A 49 7.41 2.13 4.68
N GLU A 50 6.35 1.52 4.16
CA GLU A 50 6.46 0.59 3.04
C GLU A 50 6.97 1.28 1.77
N CYS A 51 6.49 2.49 1.46
CA CYS A 51 6.96 3.28 0.32
C CYS A 51 8.48 3.54 0.40
N ASN A 52 8.98 3.92 1.58
CA ASN A 52 10.43 4.07 1.80
C ASN A 52 11.19 2.76 1.61
N GLN A 53 10.65 1.63 2.10
CA GLN A 53 11.27 0.32 1.87
C GLN A 53 11.33 -0.07 0.39
N LYS A 54 10.29 0.24 -0.40
CA LYS A 54 10.35 0.06 -1.87
C LYS A 54 11.42 0.97 -2.46
N GLY A 55 11.55 2.20 -1.96
CA GLY A 55 12.56 3.16 -2.36
C GLY A 55 14.01 2.70 -2.17
N LEU A 56 14.28 1.92 -1.11
CA LEU A 56 15.62 1.37 -0.87
C LEU A 56 16.11 0.43 -1.98
N LYS A 57 15.19 -0.12 -2.79
CA LYS A 57 15.55 -0.92 -3.99
C LYS A 57 16.22 -0.07 -5.07
N PHE A 58 16.07 1.24 -5.03
CA PHE A 58 16.66 2.22 -5.93
C PHE A 58 17.89 2.88 -5.29
N SER A 59 18.83 2.07 -4.78
CA SER A 59 20.04 2.55 -4.07
C SER A 59 21.33 2.50 -4.91
N GLY A 60 21.23 2.10 -6.18
CA GLY A 60 22.35 2.08 -7.13
C GLY A 60 22.74 3.46 -7.66
N ALA A 61 23.92 3.57 -8.26
CA ALA A 61 24.43 4.83 -8.82
C ALA A 61 23.51 5.39 -9.92
N GLU A 62 22.81 4.51 -10.66
CA GLU A 62 21.81 4.92 -11.66
C GLU A 62 20.54 5.53 -11.04
N TYR A 63 20.33 5.31 -9.73
CA TYR A 63 19.15 5.76 -9.00
C TYR A 63 19.45 6.82 -7.94
N LYS A 64 20.67 7.39 -7.93
CA LYS A 64 21.13 8.36 -6.91
C LYS A 64 20.19 9.56 -6.69
N ASP A 65 19.41 9.90 -7.71
CA ASP A 65 18.48 11.05 -7.71
C ASP A 65 17.00 10.62 -7.66
N VAL A 66 16.73 9.33 -7.43
CA VAL A 66 15.36 8.81 -7.30
C VAL A 66 14.84 9.07 -5.89
N LYS A 67 13.62 9.61 -5.81
CA LYS A 67 12.87 9.75 -4.57
C LYS A 67 11.53 9.04 -4.71
N CYS A 68 11.18 8.26 -3.69
CA CYS A 68 9.87 7.61 -3.59
C CYS A 68 9.03 8.35 -2.55
N GLU A 69 7.88 8.85 -2.98
CA GLU A 69 6.96 9.64 -2.16
C GLU A 69 5.57 9.03 -2.19
N LEU A 70 4.87 9.15 -1.07
CA LEU A 70 3.49 8.67 -0.93
C LEU A 70 2.52 9.79 -1.34
N GLU A 71 1.75 9.55 -2.40
CA GLU A 71 0.68 10.41 -2.92
C GLU A 71 -0.65 10.17 -2.17
#